data_AF-A0A7Y4KPR2-F1
#
_entry.id   AF-A0A7Y4KPR2-F1
#
_cell.length_a   1.000
_cell.length_b   1.000
_cell.length_c   1.000
_cell.angle_alpha   90.00
_cell.angle_beta   90.00
_cell.angle_gamma   90.00
#
_symmetry.space_group_name_H-M   'P 1'
#
loop_
_entity.id
_entity.type
_entity.pdbx_description
1 polymer ?
#
loop_
_entity_poly.entity_id
_entity_poly.type
_entity_poly.pdbx_seq_one_letter_code
_entity_poly.pdbx_strand_id
1 'polypeptide(L)'
;MGPVSGTTTRRVLLAFGALVALFAAASGYALGRLSDIHEGTHALREVGGRAREARELATAVRDQYAHLAHTIILGNDSHRRFHTEARARVAELTRRLAEHARDADERAAVADIQASGDALDTLYRDTLLPSVMAKDAPAVEAAHGRALEWVSRIQARVDALTADSDASMAAFESHVGAVERDSFRWALLLLGGATLFAAGVGVYIGNSVARPVARLSEGAARLARGDLDVRIPEDDPGELGHLAAQLNRMTGALREHQARLVQHEKLAGIGRLAAGVAHEINNPLGVILGYVRLLQRRAEGALAEDLRVVEEEAVRCQDIVEGLLDLARPGRGPLEPVALRGACEEVVSRLREATRLGTAAVEVHGEGTAWAQASRLRQVLLNLVKNAAEAAG
;
A
#
# COMPACT_ATOMS: atom_id res chain seq x y z
N MET A 1 26.59 -6.39 -1.55
CA MET A 1 25.15 -6.36 -1.27
C MET A 1 24.65 -4.96 -1.61
N GLY A 2 23.89 -4.81 -2.70
CA GLY A 2 23.37 -3.51 -3.13
C GLY A 2 22.31 -2.98 -2.16
N PRO A 3 22.07 -1.66 -2.13
CA PRO A 3 21.11 -1.07 -1.21
C PRO A 3 19.69 -1.55 -1.57
N VAL A 4 19.01 -2.20 -0.62
CA VAL A 4 17.59 -2.62 -0.71
C VAL A 4 16.64 -1.40 -0.64
N SER A 5 17.19 -0.19 -0.75
CA SER A 5 16.50 1.09 -0.61
C SER A 5 15.38 1.26 -1.65
N GLY A 6 14.18 1.61 -1.19
CA GLY A 6 13.01 1.98 -1.98
C GLY A 6 11.93 0.91 -2.11
N THR A 7 12.06 -0.29 -1.55
CA THR A 7 11.02 -1.34 -1.71
C THR A 7 9.71 -0.96 -1.01
N THR A 8 9.77 -0.46 0.22
CA THR A 8 8.58 -0.05 0.99
C THR A 8 7.91 1.15 0.34
N THR A 9 8.70 2.18 0.00
CA THR A 9 8.24 3.38 -0.69
C THR A 9 7.60 3.04 -2.03
N ARG A 10 8.19 2.12 -2.80
CA ARG A 10 7.61 1.66 -4.08
C ARG A 10 6.28 0.94 -3.88
N ARG A 11 6.13 0.09 -2.86
CA ARG A 11 4.84 -0.58 -2.55
C ARG A 11 3.75 0.47 -2.24
N VAL A 12 4.07 1.49 -1.45
CA VAL A 12 3.14 2.59 -1.11
C VAL A 12 2.80 3.45 -2.33
N LEU A 13 3.80 3.85 -3.11
CA LEU A 13 3.59 4.66 -4.32
C LEU A 13 2.79 3.90 -5.38
N LEU A 14 3.02 2.60 -5.56
CA LEU A 14 2.24 1.77 -6.48
C LEU A 14 0.78 1.66 -6.02
N ALA A 15 0.54 1.42 -4.74
CA ALA A 15 -0.80 1.36 -4.17
C ALA A 15 -1.55 2.69 -4.34
N PHE A 16 -0.91 3.81 -4.00
CA PHE A 16 -1.48 5.15 -4.16
C PHE A 16 -1.70 5.50 -5.64
N GLY A 17 -0.71 5.25 -6.49
CA GLY A 17 -0.80 5.50 -7.94
C GLY A 17 -1.92 4.70 -8.60
N ALA A 18 -2.13 3.44 -8.18
CA ALA A 18 -3.23 2.63 -8.69
C ALA A 18 -4.61 3.16 -8.24
N LEU A 19 -4.72 3.69 -7.01
CA LEU A 19 -5.95 4.32 -6.52
C LEU A 19 -6.26 5.63 -7.26
N VAL A 20 -5.25 6.46 -7.52
CA VAL A 20 -5.39 7.69 -8.31
C VAL A 20 -5.78 7.37 -9.76
N ALA A 21 -5.13 6.38 -10.39
CA ALA A 21 -5.47 5.95 -11.74
C ALA A 21 -6.91 5.43 -11.85
N LEU A 22 -7.36 4.63 -10.87
CA LEU A 22 -8.74 4.16 -10.80
C LEU A 22 -9.72 5.33 -10.66
N PHE A 23 -9.44 6.29 -9.78
CA PHE A 23 -10.26 7.48 -9.59
C PHE A 23 -10.32 8.35 -10.86
N ALA A 24 -9.20 8.54 -11.54
CA ALA A 24 -9.15 9.29 -12.79
C ALA A 24 -9.96 8.60 -13.91
N ALA A 25 -9.85 7.27 -14.04
CA ALA A 25 -10.62 6.50 -15.00
C ALA A 25 -12.13 6.58 -14.72
N ALA A 26 -12.54 6.42 -13.45
CA ALA A 26 -13.94 6.53 -13.04
C ALA A 26 -14.49 7.95 -13.27
N SER A 27 -13.69 8.98 -12.98
CA SER A 27 -14.07 10.39 -13.20
C SER A 27 -14.20 10.72 -14.68
N GLY A 28 -13.27 10.25 -15.52
CA GLY A 28 -13.35 10.41 -16.99
C GLY A 28 -14.57 9.72 -17.58
N TYR A 29 -14.89 8.52 -17.10
CA TYR A 29 -16.12 7.83 -17.48
C TYR A 29 -17.37 8.63 -17.09
N ALA A 30 -17.45 9.10 -15.84
CA ALA A 30 -18.59 9.88 -15.35
C ALA A 30 -18.79 11.20 -16.14
N LEU A 31 -17.70 11.91 -16.45
CA LEU A 31 -17.72 13.13 -17.28
C LEU A 31 -18.22 12.85 -18.70
N GLY A 32 -17.77 11.76 -19.33
CA GLY A 32 -18.27 11.35 -20.65
C GLY A 32 -19.77 11.10 -20.64
N ARG A 33 -20.27 10.38 -19.63
CA ARG A 33 -21.72 10.11 -19.49
C ARG A 33 -22.54 11.37 -19.21
N LEU A 34 -22.01 12.32 -18.45
CA LEU A 34 -22.67 13.62 -18.25
C LEU A 34 -22.74 14.43 -19.54
N SER A 35 -21.71 14.36 -20.39
CA SER A 35 -21.71 14.97 -21.72
C SER A 35 -22.80 14.38 -22.61
N ASP A 36 -22.89 13.04 -22.68
CA ASP A 36 -23.92 12.32 -23.46
C ASP A 36 -25.34 12.75 -23.04
N ILE A 37 -25.58 12.87 -21.73
CA ILE A 37 -26.87 13.29 -21.18
C ILE A 37 -27.15 14.75 -21.56
N HIS A 38 -26.17 15.64 -21.44
CA HIS A 38 -26.35 17.05 -21.76
C HIS A 38 -26.73 17.27 -23.23
N GLU A 39 -26.00 16.63 -24.15
CA GLU A 39 -26.33 16.65 -25.59
C GLU A 39 -27.73 16.08 -25.87
N GLY A 40 -28.09 14.96 -25.21
CA GLY A 40 -29.42 14.38 -25.30
C GLY A 40 -30.53 15.34 -24.86
N THR A 41 -30.35 16.09 -23.77
CA THR A 41 -31.40 17.02 -23.29
C THR A 41 -31.69 18.16 -24.27
N HIS A 42 -30.69 18.60 -25.04
CA HIS A 42 -30.89 19.62 -26.08
C HIS A 42 -31.69 19.06 -27.26
N ALA A 43 -31.33 17.88 -27.74
CA ALA A 43 -32.06 17.19 -28.81
C ALA A 43 -33.53 16.91 -28.42
N LEU A 44 -33.79 16.52 -27.16
CA LEU A 44 -35.14 16.29 -26.65
C LEU A 44 -36.03 17.54 -26.77
N ARG A 45 -35.50 18.71 -26.40
CA ARG A 45 -36.26 19.97 -26.44
C ARG A 45 -36.66 20.35 -27.86
N GLU A 46 -35.76 20.11 -28.81
CA GLU A 46 -35.98 20.42 -30.22
C GLU A 46 -37.01 19.48 -30.86
N VAL A 47 -36.88 18.16 -30.63
CA VAL A 47 -37.84 17.15 -31.13
C VAL A 47 -39.21 17.36 -30.49
N GLY A 48 -39.27 17.60 -29.18
CA GLY A 48 -40.53 17.82 -28.45
C GLY A 48 -41.25 19.12 -28.84
N GLY A 49 -40.49 20.18 -29.16
CA GLY A 49 -41.04 21.44 -29.67
C GLY A 49 -41.75 21.25 -31.02
N ARG A 50 -41.10 20.56 -31.97
CA ARG A 50 -41.65 20.30 -33.30
C ARG A 50 -42.90 19.42 -33.27
N ALA A 51 -42.89 18.36 -32.47
CA ALA A 51 -44.06 17.51 -32.29
C ALA A 51 -45.26 18.29 -31.72
N ARG A 52 -45.01 19.27 -30.85
CA ARG A 52 -46.07 20.17 -30.34
C ARG A 52 -46.62 21.06 -31.44
N GLU A 53 -45.77 21.68 -32.25
CA GLU A 53 -46.19 22.55 -33.35
C GLU A 53 -46.98 21.80 -34.43
N ALA A 54 -46.59 20.57 -34.78
CA ALA A 54 -47.33 19.73 -35.72
C ALA A 54 -48.75 19.39 -35.22
N ARG A 55 -48.90 19.05 -33.93
CA ARG A 55 -50.22 18.79 -33.32
C ARG A 55 -51.09 20.05 -33.19
N GLU A 56 -50.48 21.20 -32.88
CA GLU A 56 -51.17 22.48 -32.91
C GLU A 56 -51.68 22.81 -34.31
N LEU A 57 -50.87 22.55 -35.35
CA LEU A 57 -51.28 22.74 -36.74
C LEU A 57 -52.45 21.82 -37.11
N ALA A 58 -52.41 20.55 -36.69
CA ALA A 58 -53.51 19.60 -36.91
C ALA A 58 -54.84 20.11 -36.34
N THR A 59 -54.77 20.65 -35.12
CA THR A 59 -55.91 21.23 -34.43
C THR A 59 -56.41 22.49 -35.15
N ALA A 60 -55.51 23.38 -35.56
CA ALA A 60 -55.86 24.62 -36.27
C ALA A 60 -56.49 24.36 -37.65
N VAL A 61 -56.02 23.36 -38.39
CA VAL A 61 -56.61 22.96 -39.69
C VAL A 61 -58.04 22.44 -39.50
N ARG A 62 -58.27 21.62 -38.47
CA ARG A 62 -59.62 21.13 -38.14
C ARG A 62 -60.55 22.28 -37.77
N ASP A 63 -60.06 23.26 -37.01
CA ASP A 63 -60.80 24.45 -36.62
C ASP A 63 -61.16 25.34 -37.83
N GLN A 64 -60.21 25.57 -38.73
CA GLN A 64 -60.45 26.29 -39.99
C GLN A 64 -61.55 25.63 -40.81
N TYR A 65 -61.52 24.29 -40.94
CA TYR A 65 -62.56 23.55 -41.65
C TYR A 65 -63.92 23.63 -40.95
N ALA A 66 -63.96 23.58 -39.62
CA ALA A 66 -65.20 23.72 -38.85
C ALA A 66 -65.89 25.07 -39.11
N HIS A 67 -65.13 26.16 -39.20
CA HIS A 67 -65.69 27.47 -39.54
C HIS A 67 -66.18 27.55 -41.00
N LEU A 68 -65.49 26.91 -41.95
CA LEU A 68 -65.99 26.78 -43.32
C LEU A 68 -67.31 26.00 -43.36
N ALA A 69 -67.40 24.88 -42.65
CA ALA A 69 -68.61 24.07 -42.56
C ALA A 69 -69.77 24.85 -41.91
N HIS A 70 -69.51 25.60 -40.84
CA HIS A 70 -70.55 26.44 -40.22
C HIS A 70 -71.06 27.55 -41.13
N THR A 71 -70.21 28.16 -41.97
CA THR A 71 -70.67 29.10 -43.02
C THR A 71 -71.70 28.45 -43.95
N ILE A 72 -71.47 27.19 -44.35
CA ILE A 72 -72.40 26.43 -45.19
C ILE A 72 -73.69 26.10 -44.44
N ILE A 73 -73.57 25.55 -43.22
CA ILE A 73 -74.70 25.07 -42.41
C ILE A 73 -75.63 26.22 -42.01
N LEU A 74 -75.08 27.36 -41.61
CA LEU A 74 -75.86 28.53 -41.17
C LEU A 74 -76.33 29.40 -42.34
N GLY A 75 -75.75 29.22 -43.53
CA GLY A 75 -76.15 29.96 -44.73
C GLY A 75 -75.87 31.46 -44.65
N ASN A 76 -74.91 31.90 -43.83
CA ASN A 76 -74.59 33.31 -43.58
C ASN A 76 -73.09 33.51 -43.35
N ASP A 77 -72.64 34.77 -43.28
CA ASP A 77 -71.22 35.14 -43.17
C ASP A 77 -70.72 35.29 -41.72
N SER A 78 -71.51 34.88 -40.71
CA SER A 78 -71.16 35.02 -39.29
C SER A 78 -69.83 34.36 -38.92
N HIS A 79 -69.44 33.31 -39.64
CA HIS A 79 -68.17 32.61 -39.45
C HIS A 79 -67.01 33.14 -40.29
N ARG A 80 -67.20 34.16 -41.14
CA ARG A 80 -66.14 34.73 -41.98
C ARG A 80 -64.95 35.21 -41.17
N ARG A 81 -65.22 35.91 -40.06
CA ARG A 81 -64.16 36.40 -39.16
C ARG A 81 -63.37 35.25 -38.54
N PHE A 82 -64.07 34.27 -37.97
CA PHE A 82 -63.46 33.11 -37.35
C PHE A 82 -62.66 32.25 -38.34
N HIS A 83 -63.15 32.07 -39.58
CA HIS A 83 -62.38 31.41 -40.65
C HIS A 83 -61.08 32.16 -40.97
N THR A 84 -61.14 33.50 -41.02
CA THR A 84 -59.95 34.34 -41.28
C THR A 84 -58.92 34.22 -40.16
N GLU A 85 -59.38 34.25 -38.90
CA GLU A 85 -58.53 34.07 -37.72
C GLU A 85 -57.90 32.67 -37.69
N ALA A 86 -58.68 31.61 -37.96
CA ALA A 86 -58.17 30.24 -38.04
C ALA A 86 -57.16 30.05 -39.19
N ARG A 87 -57.42 30.63 -40.37
CA ARG A 87 -56.48 30.63 -41.50
C ARG A 87 -55.16 31.32 -41.15
N ALA A 88 -55.21 32.46 -40.47
CA ALA A 88 -54.03 33.17 -40.01
C ALA A 88 -53.21 32.30 -39.03
N ARG A 89 -53.89 31.58 -38.13
CA ARG A 89 -53.24 30.64 -37.21
C ARG A 89 -52.57 29.48 -37.95
N VAL A 90 -53.23 28.89 -38.94
CA VAL A 90 -52.65 27.84 -39.80
C VAL A 90 -51.43 28.37 -40.56
N ALA A 91 -51.48 29.59 -41.11
CA ALA A 91 -50.34 30.21 -41.80
C ALA A 91 -49.14 30.37 -40.87
N GLU A 92 -49.39 30.88 -39.66
CA GLU A 92 -48.34 31.13 -38.68
C GLU A 92 -47.66 29.85 -38.21
N LEU A 93 -48.44 28.81 -37.90
CA LEU A 93 -47.90 27.51 -37.50
C LEU A 93 -47.13 26.83 -38.64
N THR A 94 -47.64 26.91 -39.86
CA THR A 94 -46.98 26.36 -41.05
C THR A 94 -45.65 27.08 -41.32
N ARG A 95 -45.60 28.41 -41.17
CA ARG A 95 -44.38 29.21 -41.30
C ARG A 95 -43.33 28.82 -40.26
N ARG A 96 -43.73 28.68 -38.99
CA ARG A 96 -42.82 28.27 -37.91
C ARG A 96 -42.24 26.87 -38.14
N LEU A 97 -43.06 25.93 -38.60
CA LEU A 97 -42.60 24.61 -39.00
C LEU A 97 -41.66 24.66 -40.20
N ALA A 98 -41.90 25.54 -41.17
CA ALA A 98 -41.02 25.71 -42.33
C ALA A 98 -39.64 26.24 -41.94
N GLU A 99 -39.57 27.17 -40.98
CA GLU A 99 -38.32 27.75 -40.46
C GLU A 99 -37.43 26.71 -39.76
N HIS A 100 -38.03 25.66 -39.21
CA HIS A 100 -37.35 24.63 -38.41
C HIS A 100 -37.43 23.23 -39.02
N ALA A 101 -37.73 23.13 -40.32
CA ALA A 101 -37.88 21.84 -40.99
C ALA A 101 -36.53 21.11 -41.10
N ARG A 102 -36.50 19.83 -40.68
CA ARG A 102 -35.27 19.04 -40.54
C ARG A 102 -34.63 18.67 -41.86
N ASP A 103 -35.45 18.24 -42.79
CA ASP A 103 -35.01 17.63 -44.04
C ASP A 103 -35.79 18.18 -45.24
N ALA A 104 -35.51 17.64 -46.43
CA ALA A 104 -36.16 18.07 -47.65
C ALA A 104 -37.63 17.63 -47.72
N ASP A 105 -37.96 16.50 -47.10
CA ASP A 105 -39.30 15.90 -47.15
C ASP A 105 -40.27 16.65 -46.24
N GLU A 106 -39.85 17.02 -45.03
CA GLU A 106 -40.58 17.88 -44.10
C GLU A 106 -40.81 19.27 -44.71
N ARG A 107 -39.78 19.87 -45.34
CA ARG A 107 -39.93 21.14 -46.07
C ARG A 107 -40.95 21.04 -47.20
N ALA A 108 -40.92 19.96 -47.97
CA ALA A 108 -41.87 19.73 -49.05
C ALA A 108 -43.31 19.54 -48.52
N ALA A 109 -43.48 18.80 -47.43
CA ALA A 109 -44.78 18.60 -46.79
C ALA A 109 -45.37 19.91 -46.26
N VAL A 110 -44.56 20.73 -45.58
CA VAL A 110 -44.97 22.04 -45.06
C VAL A 110 -45.32 23.00 -46.19
N ALA A 111 -44.58 22.99 -47.30
CA ALA A 111 -44.90 23.78 -48.49
C ALA A 111 -46.22 23.35 -49.16
N ASP A 112 -46.49 22.03 -49.25
CA ASP A 112 -47.77 21.49 -49.78
C ASP A 112 -48.96 21.87 -48.89
N ILE A 113 -48.78 21.87 -47.56
CA ILE A 113 -49.77 22.38 -46.59
C ILE A 113 -50.06 23.86 -46.85
N GLN A 114 -49.02 24.68 -46.99
CA GLN A 114 -49.16 26.11 -47.22
C GLN A 114 -49.91 26.40 -48.53
N ALA A 115 -49.48 25.78 -49.63
CA ALA A 115 -50.10 25.94 -50.94
C ALA A 115 -51.57 25.48 -50.96
N SER A 116 -51.87 24.36 -50.30
CA SER A 116 -53.24 23.85 -50.17
C SER A 116 -54.10 24.77 -49.30
N GLY A 117 -53.55 25.35 -48.24
CA GLY A 117 -54.22 26.32 -47.37
C GLY A 117 -54.54 27.63 -48.08
N ASP A 118 -53.64 28.11 -48.95
CA ASP A 118 -53.87 29.26 -49.83
C ASP A 118 -54.99 28.98 -50.84
N ALA A 119 -54.95 27.82 -51.50
CA ALA A 119 -55.99 27.41 -52.45
C ALA A 119 -57.38 27.29 -51.79
N LEU A 120 -57.44 26.74 -50.57
CA LEU A 120 -58.66 26.62 -49.78
C LEU A 120 -59.24 28.00 -49.40
N ASP A 121 -58.39 28.94 -48.98
CA ASP A 121 -58.80 30.28 -48.58
C ASP A 121 -59.31 31.11 -49.78
N THR A 122 -58.65 30.99 -50.93
CA THR A 122 -59.12 31.57 -52.20
C THR A 122 -60.47 30.98 -52.60
N LEU A 123 -60.63 29.65 -52.55
CA LEU A 123 -61.91 28.99 -52.84
C LEU A 123 -63.03 29.44 -51.88
N TYR A 124 -62.71 29.61 -50.59
CA TYR A 124 -63.65 30.10 -49.58
C TYR A 124 -64.13 31.51 -49.90
N ARG A 125 -63.20 32.46 -50.11
CA ARG A 125 -63.54 33.88 -50.34
C ARG A 125 -64.21 34.13 -51.68
N ASP A 126 -63.68 33.53 -52.74
CA ASP A 126 -64.03 33.94 -54.11
C ASP A 126 -65.19 33.12 -54.68
N THR A 127 -65.46 31.93 -54.13
CA THR A 127 -66.52 31.04 -54.63
C THR A 127 -67.51 30.65 -53.54
N LEU A 128 -67.05 29.99 -52.47
CA LEU A 128 -67.94 29.34 -51.51
C LEU A 128 -68.81 30.34 -50.76
N LEU A 129 -68.22 31.37 -50.15
CA LEU A 129 -68.96 32.38 -49.38
C LEU A 129 -69.97 33.14 -50.27
N PRO A 130 -69.60 33.67 -51.46
CA PRO A 130 -70.56 34.27 -52.39
C PRO A 130 -71.72 33.34 -52.78
N SER A 131 -71.44 32.07 -53.09
CA SER A 131 -72.47 31.08 -53.45
C SER A 131 -73.42 30.79 -52.28
N VAL A 132 -72.91 30.72 -51.04
CA VAL A 132 -73.75 30.59 -49.84
C VAL A 132 -74.65 31.82 -49.68
N MET A 133 -74.11 33.04 -49.84
CA MET A 133 -74.91 34.28 -49.73
C MET A 133 -75.97 34.39 -50.83
N ALA A 134 -75.66 33.90 -52.04
CA ALA A 134 -76.58 33.84 -53.17
C ALA A 134 -77.61 32.69 -53.09
N LYS A 135 -77.49 31.80 -52.08
CA LYS A 135 -78.29 30.57 -51.92
C LYS A 135 -78.25 29.64 -53.15
N ASP A 136 -77.11 29.61 -53.84
CA ASP A 136 -76.88 28.75 -55.00
C ASP A 136 -76.39 27.37 -54.54
N ALA A 137 -77.34 26.46 -54.27
CA ALA A 137 -77.03 25.14 -53.73
C ALA A 137 -76.07 24.32 -54.63
N PRO A 138 -76.26 24.23 -55.96
CA PRO A 138 -75.31 23.57 -56.85
C PRO A 138 -73.89 24.14 -56.79
N ALA A 139 -73.74 25.47 -56.75
CA ALA A 139 -72.43 26.09 -56.65
C ALA A 139 -71.77 25.87 -55.28
N VAL A 140 -72.56 25.89 -54.18
CA VAL A 140 -72.08 25.58 -52.84
C VAL A 140 -71.60 24.12 -52.75
N GLU A 141 -72.36 23.18 -53.31
CA GLU A 141 -71.99 21.75 -53.32
C GLU A 141 -70.68 21.52 -54.09
N ALA A 142 -70.54 22.11 -55.28
CA ALA A 142 -69.31 22.01 -56.07
C ALA A 142 -68.10 22.68 -55.39
N ALA A 143 -68.29 23.84 -54.75
CA ALA A 143 -67.24 24.52 -54.00
C ALA A 143 -66.86 23.74 -52.74
N HIS A 144 -67.83 23.18 -52.02
CA HIS A 144 -67.58 22.35 -50.84
C HIS A 144 -66.84 21.07 -51.18
N GLY A 145 -67.18 20.39 -52.28
CA GLY A 145 -66.46 19.21 -52.77
C GLY A 145 -64.97 19.49 -53.01
N ARG A 146 -64.64 20.60 -53.69
CA ARG A 146 -63.25 21.04 -53.88
C ARG A 146 -62.58 21.44 -52.57
N ALA A 147 -63.30 22.06 -51.64
CA ALA A 147 -62.77 22.40 -50.32
C ALA A 147 -62.40 21.13 -49.54
N LEU A 148 -63.21 20.07 -49.65
CA LEU A 148 -62.94 18.78 -49.01
C LEU A 148 -61.66 18.13 -49.54
N GLU A 149 -61.38 18.22 -50.84
CA GLU A 149 -60.13 17.73 -51.44
C GLU A 149 -58.90 18.42 -50.83
N TRP A 150 -58.93 19.76 -50.73
CA TRP A 150 -57.84 20.53 -50.13
C TRP A 150 -57.68 20.24 -48.63
N VAL A 151 -58.78 20.17 -47.89
CA VAL A 151 -58.77 19.86 -46.45
C VAL A 151 -58.22 18.46 -46.21
N SER A 152 -58.66 17.45 -46.98
CA SER A 152 -58.16 16.08 -46.87
C SER A 152 -56.66 16.00 -47.19
N ARG A 153 -56.18 16.79 -48.15
CA ARG A 153 -54.75 16.86 -48.49
C ARG A 153 -53.93 17.48 -47.37
N ILE A 154 -54.39 18.60 -46.80
CA ILE A 154 -53.73 19.24 -45.66
C ILE A 154 -53.71 18.29 -44.46
N GLN A 155 -54.85 17.67 -44.13
CA GLN A 155 -54.95 16.71 -43.02
C GLN A 155 -53.99 15.54 -43.20
N ALA A 156 -53.95 14.92 -44.39
CA ALA A 156 -53.03 13.81 -44.66
C ALA A 156 -51.55 14.20 -44.46
N ARG A 157 -51.15 15.41 -44.86
CA ARG A 157 -49.79 15.91 -44.65
C ARG A 157 -49.49 16.18 -43.19
N VAL A 158 -50.42 16.81 -42.47
CA VAL A 158 -50.26 17.13 -41.06
C VAL A 158 -50.24 15.87 -40.19
N ASP A 159 -51.09 14.88 -40.51
CA ASP A 159 -51.10 13.58 -39.84
C ASP A 159 -49.78 12.83 -40.07
N ALA A 160 -49.24 12.85 -41.30
CA ALA A 160 -47.94 12.27 -41.60
C ALA A 160 -46.81 12.96 -40.82
N LEU A 161 -46.81 14.29 -40.75
CA LEU A 161 -45.84 15.08 -39.98
C LEU A 161 -45.91 14.78 -38.47
N THR A 162 -47.12 14.63 -37.95
CA THR A 162 -47.36 14.30 -36.54
C THR A 162 -46.89 12.87 -36.24
N ALA A 163 -47.22 11.90 -37.10
CA ALA A 163 -46.80 10.51 -36.95
C ALA A 163 -45.27 10.36 -36.98
N ASP A 164 -44.58 11.06 -37.89
CA ASP A 164 -43.12 11.07 -37.94
C ASP A 164 -42.49 11.70 -36.69
N SER A 165 -43.08 12.80 -36.22
CA SER A 165 -42.63 13.47 -34.99
C SER A 165 -42.81 12.59 -33.76
N ASP A 166 -43.94 11.87 -33.66
CA ASP A 166 -44.22 10.93 -32.57
C ASP A 166 -43.28 9.72 -32.62
N ALA A 167 -43.02 9.17 -33.80
CA ALA A 167 -42.06 8.08 -33.98
C ALA A 167 -40.64 8.51 -33.59
N SER A 168 -40.23 9.72 -33.99
CA SER A 168 -38.94 10.32 -33.61
C SER A 168 -38.82 10.51 -32.10
N MET A 169 -39.88 11.00 -31.43
CA MET A 169 -39.93 11.12 -29.97
C MET A 169 -39.81 9.76 -29.28
N ALA A 170 -40.56 8.75 -29.72
CA ALA A 170 -40.53 7.42 -29.13
C ALA A 170 -39.15 6.75 -29.28
N ALA A 171 -38.52 6.88 -30.45
CA ALA A 171 -37.16 6.40 -30.68
C ALA A 171 -36.17 7.09 -29.73
N PHE A 172 -36.30 8.41 -29.56
CA PHE A 172 -35.45 9.18 -28.66
C PHE A 172 -35.63 8.80 -27.18
N GLU A 173 -36.87 8.69 -26.69
CA GLU A 173 -37.17 8.25 -25.33
C GLU A 173 -36.59 6.86 -25.04
N SER A 174 -36.67 5.95 -26.01
CA SER A 174 -36.08 4.61 -25.89
C SER A 174 -34.54 4.66 -25.78
N HIS A 175 -33.90 5.54 -26.53
CA HIS A 175 -32.45 5.75 -26.50
C HIS A 175 -32.01 6.34 -25.16
N VAL A 176 -32.69 7.38 -24.67
CA VAL A 176 -32.41 7.98 -23.36
C VAL A 176 -32.60 6.96 -22.24
N GLY A 177 -33.69 6.17 -22.26
CA GLY A 177 -33.92 5.14 -21.26
C GLY A 177 -32.85 4.03 -21.26
N ALA A 178 -32.27 3.71 -22.42
CA ALA A 178 -31.12 2.81 -22.50
C ALA A 178 -29.86 3.43 -21.89
N VAL A 179 -29.57 4.70 -22.25
CA VAL A 179 -28.43 5.46 -21.71
C VAL A 179 -28.52 5.60 -20.19
N GLU A 180 -29.70 5.90 -19.62
CA GLU A 180 -29.90 6.00 -18.17
C GLU A 180 -29.64 4.68 -17.45
N ARG A 181 -30.22 3.57 -17.94
CA ARG A 181 -30.02 2.25 -17.33
C ARG A 181 -28.55 1.82 -17.36
N ASP A 182 -27.87 2.03 -18.49
CA ASP A 182 -26.46 1.68 -18.60
C ASP A 182 -25.58 2.60 -17.74
N SER A 183 -25.88 3.90 -17.70
CA SER A 183 -25.20 4.84 -16.79
C SER A 183 -25.33 4.41 -15.33
N PHE A 184 -26.54 4.01 -14.91
CA PHE A 184 -26.80 3.56 -13.54
C PHE A 184 -26.06 2.27 -13.21
N ARG A 185 -26.07 1.28 -14.13
CA ARG A 185 -25.33 0.02 -13.98
C ARG A 185 -23.84 0.25 -13.84
N TRP A 186 -23.26 1.08 -14.70
CA TRP A 186 -21.84 1.41 -14.63
C TRP A 186 -21.48 2.21 -13.38
N ALA A 187 -22.33 3.13 -12.93
CA ALA A 187 -22.14 3.84 -11.67
C ALA A 187 -22.07 2.86 -10.48
N LEU A 188 -22.98 1.88 -10.42
CA LEU A 188 -22.96 0.82 -9.40
C LEU A 188 -21.69 -0.04 -9.48
N LEU A 189 -21.30 -0.46 -10.69
CA LEU A 189 -20.09 -1.27 -10.90
C LEU A 189 -18.82 -0.51 -10.52
N LEU A 190 -18.72 0.76 -10.88
CA LEU A 190 -17.58 1.61 -10.51
C LEU A 190 -17.53 1.86 -9.01
N LEU A 191 -18.67 2.13 -8.36
CA LEU A 191 -18.72 2.34 -6.91
C LEU A 191 -18.34 1.08 -6.12
N GLY A 192 -18.93 -0.06 -6.48
CA GLY A 192 -18.63 -1.35 -5.86
C GLY A 192 -17.19 -1.79 -6.13
N GLY A 193 -16.75 -1.67 -7.38
CA GLY A 193 -15.37 -1.97 -7.79
C GLY A 193 -14.34 -1.10 -7.09
N ALA A 194 -14.59 0.20 -6.96
CA ALA A 194 -13.70 1.12 -6.25
C ALA A 194 -13.61 0.80 -4.75
N THR A 195 -14.73 0.42 -4.13
CA THR A 195 -14.75 0.05 -2.70
C THR A 195 -13.96 -1.24 -2.45
N LEU A 196 -14.18 -2.27 -3.28
CA LEU A 196 -13.42 -3.52 -3.20
C LEU A 196 -11.93 -3.31 -3.46
N PHE A 197 -11.60 -2.47 -4.45
CA PHE A 197 -10.22 -2.13 -4.76
C PHE A 197 -9.54 -1.40 -3.61
N ALA A 198 -10.20 -0.39 -3.02
CA ALA A 198 -9.68 0.34 -1.86
C ALA A 198 -9.48 -0.59 -0.65
N ALA A 199 -10.42 -1.51 -0.39
CA ALA A 199 -10.27 -2.52 0.66
C ALA A 199 -9.08 -3.45 0.40
N GLY A 200 -8.90 -3.92 -0.85
CA GLY A 200 -7.76 -4.73 -1.27
C GLY A 200 -6.42 -4.02 -1.09
N VAL A 201 -6.34 -2.74 -1.48
CA VAL A 201 -5.17 -1.88 -1.26
C VAL A 201 -4.89 -1.71 0.25
N GLY A 202 -5.93 -1.49 1.05
CA GLY A 202 -5.81 -1.39 2.52
C GLY A 202 -5.23 -2.66 3.15
N VAL A 203 -5.75 -3.83 2.78
CA VAL A 203 -5.22 -5.14 3.23
C VAL A 203 -3.78 -5.34 2.77
N TYR A 204 -3.47 -4.98 1.53
CA TYR A 204 -2.11 -5.08 0.98
C TYR A 204 -1.12 -4.22 1.76
N ILE A 205 -1.40 -2.93 1.99
CA ILE A 205 -0.54 -2.02 2.76
C ILE A 205 -0.45 -2.47 4.23
N GLY A 206 -1.57 -2.91 4.81
CA GLY A 206 -1.62 -3.44 6.17
C GLY A 206 -0.66 -4.62 6.37
N ASN A 207 -0.63 -5.55 5.43
CA ASN A 207 0.23 -6.74 5.49
C ASN A 207 1.67 -6.48 5.07
N SER A 208 1.89 -5.61 4.08
CA SER A 208 3.22 -5.39 3.49
C SER A 208 4.05 -4.29 4.17
N VAL A 209 3.42 -3.44 4.99
CA VAL A 209 4.08 -2.32 5.67
C VAL A 209 3.68 -2.23 7.15
N ALA A 210 2.39 -2.05 7.45
CA ALA A 210 1.96 -1.71 8.80
C ALA A 210 2.26 -2.82 9.82
N ARG A 211 1.93 -4.07 9.49
CA ARG A 211 2.18 -5.24 10.36
C ARG A 211 3.69 -5.47 10.61
N PRO A 212 4.57 -5.53 9.58
CA PRO A 212 6.01 -5.64 9.80
C PRO A 212 6.59 -4.51 10.66
N VAL A 213 6.18 -3.25 10.42
CA VAL A 213 6.64 -2.10 11.21
C VAL A 213 6.18 -2.21 12.67
N ALA A 214 4.94 -2.63 12.93
CA ALA A 214 4.44 -2.85 14.28
C ALA A 214 5.24 -3.93 15.02
N ARG A 215 5.55 -5.05 14.35
CA ARG A 215 6.39 -6.12 14.92
C ARG A 215 7.81 -5.64 15.23
N LEU A 216 8.41 -4.85 14.33
CA LEU A 216 9.73 -4.25 14.54
C LEU A 216 9.73 -3.33 15.76
N SER A 217 8.71 -2.47 15.89
CA SER A 217 8.54 -1.56 17.02
C SER A 217 8.37 -2.32 18.34
N GLU A 218 7.52 -3.35 18.36
CA GLU A 218 7.30 -4.19 19.54
C GLU A 218 8.57 -4.94 19.96
N GLY A 219 9.27 -5.54 18.99
CA GLY A 219 10.54 -6.22 19.23
C GLY A 219 11.62 -5.28 19.79
N ALA A 220 11.74 -4.08 19.23
CA ALA A 220 12.65 -3.05 19.73
C ALA A 220 12.27 -2.58 21.16
N ALA A 221 10.98 -2.43 21.46
CA ALA A 221 10.51 -2.07 22.79
C ALA A 221 10.75 -3.18 23.84
N ARG A 222 10.70 -4.45 23.44
CA ARG A 222 11.10 -5.57 24.31
C ARG A 222 12.61 -5.56 24.56
N LEU A 223 13.41 -5.37 23.51
CA LEU A 223 14.85 -5.24 23.62
C LEU A 223 15.26 -4.10 24.58
N ALA A 224 14.60 -2.95 24.47
CA ALA A 224 14.84 -1.80 25.35
C ALA A 224 14.51 -2.06 26.83
N ARG A 225 13.66 -3.06 27.13
CA ARG A 225 13.35 -3.51 28.49
C ARG A 225 14.32 -4.59 29.01
N GLY A 226 15.36 -4.93 28.26
CA GLY A 226 16.39 -5.89 28.65
C GLY A 226 16.12 -7.34 28.23
N ASP A 227 15.06 -7.59 27.46
CA ASP A 227 14.79 -8.91 26.87
C ASP A 227 15.69 -9.13 25.65
N LEU A 228 16.86 -9.72 25.86
CA LEU A 228 17.85 -10.05 24.81
C LEU A 228 17.56 -11.38 24.11
N ASP A 229 16.53 -12.12 24.52
CA ASP A 229 16.12 -13.38 23.91
C ASP A 229 15.09 -13.17 22.78
N VAL A 230 14.51 -11.96 22.68
CA VAL A 230 13.58 -11.62 21.61
C VAL A 230 14.25 -11.74 20.24
N ARG A 231 13.55 -12.40 19.30
CA ARG A 231 13.95 -12.49 17.89
C ARG A 231 12.83 -11.95 17.03
N ILE A 232 13.16 -10.97 16.20
CA ILE A 232 12.20 -10.38 15.26
C ILE A 232 12.20 -11.25 13.99
N PRO A 233 11.03 -11.68 13.48
CA PRO A 233 10.95 -12.44 12.24
C PRO A 233 11.54 -11.69 11.04
N GLU A 234 12.28 -12.40 10.19
CA GLU A 234 12.99 -11.85 9.02
C GLU A 234 12.25 -12.19 7.70
N ASP A 235 10.92 -12.36 7.77
CA ASP A 235 10.09 -12.86 6.66
C ASP A 235 10.01 -11.91 5.45
N ASP A 236 10.32 -10.61 5.61
CA ASP A 236 10.27 -9.64 4.51
C ASP A 236 11.62 -9.57 3.77
N PRO A 237 11.70 -9.90 2.48
CA PRO A 237 12.95 -9.78 1.71
C PRO A 237 13.37 -8.33 1.43
N GLY A 238 12.52 -7.34 1.75
CA GLY A 238 12.76 -5.91 1.56
C GLY A 238 13.52 -5.23 2.69
N GLU A 239 13.40 -3.91 2.75
CA GLU A 239 14.11 -3.04 3.71
C GLU A 239 13.79 -3.40 5.17
N LEU A 240 12.53 -3.74 5.43
CA LEU A 240 12.04 -4.02 6.78
C LEU A 240 12.62 -5.32 7.34
N GLY A 241 12.78 -6.37 6.53
CA GLY A 241 13.46 -7.58 6.99
C GLY A 241 14.98 -7.40 7.05
N HIS A 242 15.58 -6.58 6.19
CA HIS A 242 16.98 -6.20 6.36
C HIS A 242 17.23 -5.49 7.70
N LEU A 243 16.33 -4.58 8.10
CA LEU A 243 16.35 -3.92 9.40
C LEU A 243 16.13 -4.90 10.55
N ALA A 244 15.19 -5.85 10.42
CA ALA A 244 14.98 -6.92 11.40
C ALA A 244 16.26 -7.74 11.61
N ALA A 245 16.92 -8.15 10.52
CA ALA A 245 18.17 -8.90 10.55
C ALA A 245 19.30 -8.09 11.21
N GLN A 246 19.39 -6.78 10.95
CA GLN A 246 20.35 -5.89 11.61
C GLN A 246 20.09 -5.79 13.12
N LEU A 247 18.83 -5.65 13.53
CA LEU A 247 18.47 -5.56 14.95
C LEU A 247 18.75 -6.88 15.70
N ASN A 248 18.46 -8.03 15.06
CA ASN A 248 18.78 -9.35 15.61
C ASN A 248 20.29 -9.55 15.79
N ARG A 249 21.11 -9.12 14.82
CA ARG A 249 22.58 -9.16 14.95
C ARG A 249 23.09 -8.28 16.10
N MET A 250 22.58 -7.07 16.21
CA MET A 250 22.91 -6.15 17.31
C MET A 250 22.55 -6.75 18.68
N THR A 251 21.38 -7.37 18.79
CA THR A 251 20.92 -8.05 20.01
C THR A 251 21.85 -9.20 20.40
N GLY A 252 22.27 -10.01 19.42
CA GLY A 252 23.24 -11.08 19.65
C GLY A 252 24.59 -10.58 20.15
N ALA A 253 25.13 -9.52 19.53
CA ALA A 253 26.38 -8.90 19.95
C ALA A 253 26.28 -8.33 21.37
N LEU A 254 25.16 -7.68 21.70
CA LEU A 254 24.91 -7.12 23.03
C LEU A 254 24.91 -8.22 24.11
N ARG A 255 24.24 -9.35 23.85
CA ARG A 255 24.23 -10.52 24.74
C ARG A 255 25.64 -11.07 24.97
N GLU A 256 26.44 -11.21 23.92
CA GLU A 256 27.81 -11.70 24.02
C GLU A 256 28.69 -10.75 24.85
N HIS A 257 28.55 -9.43 24.65
CA HIS A 257 29.24 -8.44 25.45
C HIS A 257 28.82 -8.47 26.92
N GLN A 258 27.53 -8.60 27.23
CA GLN A 258 27.04 -8.73 28.60
C GLN A 258 27.58 -9.99 29.29
N ALA A 259 27.60 -11.14 28.59
CA ALA A 259 28.17 -12.37 29.11
C ALA A 259 29.68 -12.24 29.42
N ARG A 260 30.43 -11.57 28.53
CA ARG A 260 31.85 -11.26 28.76
C ARG A 260 32.05 -10.35 29.97
N LEU A 261 31.25 -9.30 30.11
CA LEU A 261 31.33 -8.38 31.26
C LEU A 261 31.10 -9.11 32.58
N VAL A 262 30.06 -9.95 32.67
CA VAL A 262 29.77 -10.75 33.87
C VAL A 262 30.94 -11.68 34.21
N GLN A 263 31.54 -12.33 33.21
CA GLN A 263 32.71 -13.19 33.43
C GLN A 263 33.93 -12.40 33.93
N HIS A 264 34.18 -11.21 33.37
CA HIS A 264 35.26 -10.33 33.81
C HIS A 264 35.04 -9.83 35.24
N GLU A 265 33.82 -9.42 35.60
CA GLU A 265 33.48 -9.00 36.97
C GLU A 265 33.65 -10.15 37.97
N LYS A 266 33.25 -11.38 37.60
CA LYS A 266 33.45 -12.56 38.43
C LYS A 266 34.93 -12.84 38.70
N LEU A 267 35.77 -12.81 37.67
CA LEU A 267 37.22 -13.01 37.81
C LEU A 267 37.88 -11.90 38.63
N ALA A 268 37.49 -10.64 38.41
CA ALA A 268 37.98 -9.51 39.20
C ALA A 268 37.55 -9.62 40.68
N GLY A 269 36.33 -10.08 40.94
CA GLY A 269 35.82 -10.36 42.28
C GLY A 269 36.63 -11.45 42.99
N ILE A 270 36.83 -12.59 42.33
CA ILE A 270 37.70 -13.68 42.82
C ILE A 270 39.09 -13.14 43.13
N GLY A 271 39.61 -12.24 42.29
CA GLY A 271 40.93 -11.69 42.49
C GLY A 271 41.14 -10.75 43.64
N ARG A 272 40.17 -9.90 43.93
CA ARG A 272 40.23 -9.06 45.14
C ARG A 272 40.18 -9.91 46.41
N LEU A 273 39.32 -10.94 46.43
CA LEU A 273 39.22 -11.85 47.56
C LEU A 273 40.51 -12.67 47.73
N ALA A 274 41.03 -13.24 46.63
CA ALA A 274 42.29 -13.98 46.64
C ALA A 274 43.45 -13.12 47.15
N ALA A 275 43.55 -11.84 46.73
CA ALA A 275 44.59 -10.90 47.19
C ALA A 275 44.60 -10.69 48.71
N GLY A 276 43.42 -10.49 49.32
CA GLY A 276 43.30 -10.33 50.77
C GLY A 276 43.64 -11.62 51.51
N VAL A 277 42.99 -12.73 51.11
CA VAL A 277 43.18 -14.05 51.73
C VAL A 277 44.63 -14.52 51.62
N ALA A 278 45.28 -14.29 50.48
CA ALA A 278 46.65 -14.71 50.28
C ALA A 278 47.64 -14.01 51.20
N HIS A 279 47.46 -12.70 51.41
CA HIS A 279 48.31 -11.96 52.33
C HIS A 279 48.13 -12.47 53.78
N GLU A 280 46.90 -12.76 54.19
CA GLU A 280 46.58 -13.26 55.52
C GLU A 280 47.02 -14.71 55.76
N ILE A 281 47.04 -15.57 54.73
CA ILE A 281 47.51 -16.96 54.84
C ILE A 281 49.04 -17.06 54.71
N ASN A 282 49.66 -16.28 53.84
CA ASN A 282 51.12 -16.33 53.65
C ASN A 282 51.88 -15.88 54.91
N ASN A 283 51.31 -14.97 55.70
CA ASN A 283 51.90 -14.52 56.96
C ASN A 283 52.10 -15.66 57.99
N PRO A 284 51.07 -16.40 58.43
CA PRO A 284 51.23 -17.52 59.35
C PRO A 284 52.03 -18.67 58.74
N LEU A 285 51.88 -18.98 57.44
CA LEU A 285 52.71 -19.98 56.78
C LEU A 285 54.20 -19.62 56.79
N GLY A 286 54.54 -18.34 56.58
CA GLY A 286 55.90 -17.85 56.68
C GLY A 286 56.49 -18.03 58.08
N VAL A 287 55.68 -17.80 59.13
CA VAL A 287 56.08 -18.04 60.53
C VAL A 287 56.31 -19.54 60.78
N ILE A 288 55.37 -20.39 60.34
CA ILE A 288 55.47 -21.86 60.47
C ILE A 288 56.75 -22.36 59.79
N LEU A 289 56.98 -21.98 58.53
CA LEU A 289 58.19 -22.33 57.77
C LEU A 289 59.46 -21.85 58.46
N GLY A 290 59.45 -20.65 59.03
CA GLY A 290 60.57 -20.11 59.79
C GLY A 290 60.93 -20.99 60.99
N TYR A 291 59.94 -21.40 61.79
CA TYR A 291 60.17 -22.29 62.94
C TYR A 291 60.57 -23.69 62.53
N VAL A 292 59.93 -24.28 61.52
CA VAL A 292 60.26 -25.60 60.99
C VAL A 292 61.73 -25.66 60.57
N ARG A 293 62.20 -24.67 59.80
CA ARG A 293 63.60 -24.58 59.37
C ARG A 293 64.59 -24.41 60.51
N LEU A 294 64.21 -23.70 61.59
CA LEU A 294 65.05 -23.57 62.78
C LEU A 294 65.15 -24.89 63.56
N LEU A 295 64.03 -25.63 63.66
CA LEU A 295 63.97 -26.93 64.34
C LEU A 295 64.73 -28.01 63.56
N GLN A 296 64.61 -28.03 62.24
CA GLN A 296 65.33 -28.97 61.36
C GLN A 296 66.85 -28.93 61.58
N ARG A 297 67.44 -27.75 61.86
CA ARG A 297 68.89 -27.61 62.13
C ARG A 297 69.38 -28.36 63.35
N ARG A 298 68.47 -28.78 64.25
CA ARG A 298 68.78 -29.46 65.51
C ARG A 298 68.06 -30.81 65.64
N ALA A 299 67.28 -31.20 64.65
CA ALA A 299 66.50 -32.42 64.66
C ALA A 299 67.31 -33.57 64.03
N GLU A 300 67.21 -34.75 64.62
CA GLU A 300 67.81 -35.99 64.11
C GLU A 300 66.77 -37.11 64.10
N GLY A 301 67.01 -38.15 63.29
CA GLY A 301 66.12 -39.31 63.16
C GLY A 301 64.71 -38.93 62.69
N ALA A 302 63.69 -39.58 63.26
CA ALA A 302 62.29 -39.42 62.85
C ALA A 302 61.78 -37.96 62.92
N LEU A 303 62.24 -37.16 63.88
CA LEU A 303 61.81 -35.77 64.02
C LEU A 303 62.26 -34.89 62.83
N ALA A 304 63.41 -35.20 62.23
CA ALA A 304 63.89 -34.50 61.04
C ALA A 304 63.04 -34.82 59.81
N GLU A 305 62.60 -36.07 59.66
CA GLU A 305 61.69 -36.50 58.60
C GLU A 305 60.30 -35.86 58.74
N ASP A 306 59.74 -35.87 59.95
CA ASP A 306 58.44 -35.23 60.24
C ASP A 306 58.46 -33.72 59.93
N LEU A 307 59.53 -33.01 60.33
CA LEU A 307 59.69 -31.59 60.05
C LEU A 307 59.82 -31.30 58.55
N ARG A 308 60.42 -32.21 57.77
CA ARG A 308 60.51 -32.08 56.31
C ARG A 308 59.12 -32.18 55.65
N VAL A 309 58.29 -33.10 56.11
CA VAL A 309 56.90 -33.23 55.62
C VAL A 309 56.09 -31.96 55.92
N VAL A 310 56.24 -31.39 57.13
CA VAL A 310 55.56 -30.14 57.50
C VAL A 310 56.04 -28.96 56.65
N GLU A 311 57.33 -28.88 56.35
CA GLU A 311 57.86 -27.87 55.42
C GLU A 311 57.25 -28.01 54.02
N GLU A 312 57.24 -29.23 53.48
CA GLU A 312 56.69 -29.53 52.15
C GLU A 312 55.21 -29.13 52.05
N GLU A 313 54.39 -29.47 53.05
CA GLU A 313 52.96 -29.11 53.07
C GLU A 313 52.73 -27.60 53.27
N ALA A 314 53.57 -26.93 54.06
CA ALA A 314 53.47 -25.47 54.22
C ALA A 314 53.86 -24.72 52.93
N VAL A 315 54.89 -25.19 52.22
CA VAL A 315 55.25 -24.67 50.89
C VAL A 315 54.12 -24.95 49.90
N ARG A 316 53.54 -26.15 49.92
CA ARG A 316 52.41 -26.51 49.06
C ARG A 316 51.20 -25.60 49.27
N CYS A 317 50.91 -25.22 50.52
CA CYS A 317 49.86 -24.26 50.83
C CYS A 317 50.16 -22.87 50.26
N GLN A 318 51.41 -22.40 50.33
CA GLN A 318 51.83 -21.13 49.71
C GLN A 318 51.64 -21.17 48.19
N ASP A 319 52.06 -22.25 47.53
CA ASP A 319 51.92 -22.44 46.08
C ASP A 319 50.44 -22.40 45.63
N ILE A 320 49.54 -23.05 46.39
CA ILE A 320 48.10 -23.07 46.09
C ILE A 320 47.50 -21.66 46.20
N VAL A 321 47.88 -20.93 47.25
CA VAL A 321 47.42 -19.56 47.51
C VAL A 321 47.92 -18.60 46.43
N GLU A 322 49.17 -18.75 46.00
CA GLU A 322 49.77 -17.95 44.92
C GLU A 322 49.11 -18.23 43.57
N GLY A 323 48.80 -19.50 43.26
CA GLY A 323 48.06 -19.89 42.06
C GLY A 323 46.67 -19.25 41.96
N LEU A 324 45.99 -19.02 43.08
CA LEU A 324 44.70 -18.34 43.13
C LEU A 324 44.82 -16.84 42.80
N LEU A 325 45.93 -16.19 43.16
CA LEU A 325 46.23 -14.79 42.82
C LEU A 325 46.52 -14.59 41.34
N ASP A 326 47.15 -15.57 40.70
CA ASP A 326 47.51 -15.50 39.29
C ASP A 326 46.30 -15.58 38.36
N LEU A 327 45.26 -16.31 38.77
CA LEU A 327 43.97 -16.39 38.06
C LEU A 327 43.25 -15.03 37.95
N ALA A 328 43.63 -14.13 38.86
CA ALA A 328 42.91 -12.93 39.24
C ALA A 328 43.59 -11.64 38.76
N ARG A 329 44.88 -11.71 38.46
CA ARG A 329 45.66 -10.63 37.84
C ARG A 329 45.85 -10.92 36.36
N PRO A 330 45.17 -10.19 35.45
CA PRO A 330 45.61 -10.09 34.07
C PRO A 330 47.06 -9.60 34.06
N GLY A 331 47.96 -10.29 33.37
CA GLY A 331 49.39 -9.99 33.37
C GLY A 331 49.67 -8.57 32.89
N ARG A 332 49.90 -7.65 33.83
CA ARG A 332 50.32 -6.27 33.54
C ARG A 332 51.83 -6.22 33.58
N GLY A 333 52.44 -6.17 32.39
CA GLY A 333 53.87 -6.06 32.18
C GLY A 333 54.15 -5.91 30.68
N PRO A 334 55.26 -5.26 30.29
CA PRO A 334 55.64 -5.13 28.88
C PRO A 334 55.84 -6.53 28.27
N LEU A 335 55.44 -6.68 27.01
CA LEU A 335 55.76 -7.86 26.22
C LEU A 335 57.14 -7.64 25.59
N GLU A 336 58.02 -8.62 25.77
CA GLU A 336 59.37 -8.61 25.21
C GLU A 336 59.59 -9.84 24.35
N PRO A 337 60.48 -9.79 23.34
CA PRO A 337 60.83 -10.97 22.56
C PRO A 337 61.59 -11.97 23.43
N VAL A 338 60.99 -13.14 23.70
CA VAL A 338 61.57 -14.24 24.47
C VAL A 338 61.89 -15.41 23.55
N ALA A 339 63.15 -15.87 23.57
CA ALA A 339 63.57 -17.09 22.87
C ALA A 339 62.96 -18.32 23.55
N LEU A 340 62.06 -19.02 22.86
CA LEU A 340 61.27 -20.12 23.40
C LEU A 340 62.13 -21.32 23.78
N ARG A 341 63.12 -21.67 22.94
CA ARG A 341 64.05 -22.78 23.24
C ARG A 341 64.76 -22.56 24.57
N GLY A 342 65.37 -21.40 24.77
CA GLY A 342 66.09 -21.08 25.99
C GLY A 342 65.18 -21.10 27.23
N ALA A 343 63.95 -20.59 27.11
CA ALA A 343 62.98 -20.63 28.20
C ALA A 343 62.56 -22.07 28.56
N CYS A 344 62.34 -22.94 27.57
CA CYS A 344 62.02 -24.35 27.78
C CYS A 344 63.21 -25.10 28.40
N GLU A 345 64.42 -24.91 27.89
CA GLU A 345 65.64 -25.55 28.41
C GLU A 345 65.94 -25.13 29.85
N GLU A 346 65.77 -23.85 30.19
CA GLU A 346 65.91 -23.34 31.56
C GLU A 346 64.92 -24.03 32.52
N VAL A 347 63.64 -24.14 32.13
CA VAL A 347 62.61 -24.79 32.95
C VAL A 347 62.90 -26.28 33.13
N VAL A 348 63.27 -26.98 32.05
CA VAL A 348 63.60 -28.41 32.10
C VAL A 348 64.84 -28.66 32.95
N SER A 349 65.89 -27.83 32.83
CA SER A 349 67.10 -27.95 33.66
C SER A 349 66.75 -27.81 35.14
N ARG A 350 65.97 -26.80 35.51
CA ARG A 350 65.56 -26.57 36.90
C ARG A 350 64.73 -27.73 37.46
N LEU A 351 63.80 -28.28 36.68
CA LEU A 351 62.99 -29.41 37.13
C LEU A 351 63.82 -30.71 37.26
N ARG A 352 64.86 -30.91 36.42
CA ARG A 352 65.84 -31.99 36.61
C ARG A 352 66.64 -31.82 37.89
N GLU A 353 67.19 -30.63 38.12
CA GLU A 353 67.97 -30.30 39.32
C GLU A 353 67.16 -30.49 40.61
N ALA A 354 65.88 -30.12 40.58
CA ALA A 354 64.96 -30.31 41.69
C ALA A 354 64.43 -31.75 41.84
N THR A 355 64.88 -32.71 41.02
CA THR A 355 64.38 -34.10 40.97
C THR A 355 62.87 -34.24 40.75
N ARG A 356 62.23 -33.21 40.18
CA ARG A 356 60.77 -33.13 40.00
C ARG A 356 60.26 -33.75 38.69
N LEU A 357 61.15 -34.32 37.88
CA LEU A 357 60.79 -35.01 36.62
C LEU A 357 60.67 -36.53 36.78
N GLY A 358 61.01 -37.09 37.94
CA GLY A 358 60.97 -38.55 38.15
C GLY A 358 61.77 -39.31 37.09
N THR A 359 61.14 -40.29 36.45
CA THR A 359 61.71 -41.06 35.32
C THR A 359 61.39 -40.48 33.95
N ALA A 360 60.73 -39.31 33.88
CA ALA A 360 60.28 -38.75 32.60
C ALA A 360 61.46 -38.26 31.75
N ALA A 361 61.55 -38.78 30.52
CA ALA A 361 62.46 -38.27 29.51
C ALA A 361 61.86 -37.03 28.85
N VAL A 362 62.51 -35.87 29.00
CA VAL A 362 62.06 -34.59 28.42
C VAL A 362 63.07 -34.12 27.38
N GLU A 363 62.61 -33.94 26.14
CA GLU A 363 63.40 -33.42 25.03
C GLU A 363 62.82 -32.09 24.54
N VAL A 364 63.68 -31.11 24.23
CA VAL A 364 63.29 -29.79 23.74
C VAL A 364 63.64 -29.64 22.27
N HIS A 365 62.62 -29.56 21.42
CA HIS A 365 62.75 -29.49 19.96
C HIS A 365 62.24 -28.15 19.41
N GLY A 366 62.85 -27.67 18.32
CA GLY A 366 62.43 -26.46 17.59
C GLY A 366 63.04 -25.14 18.07
N GLU A 367 62.95 -24.11 17.23
CA GLU A 367 63.38 -22.74 17.51
C GLU A 367 62.19 -21.79 17.39
N GLY A 368 62.19 -20.69 18.13
CA GLY A 368 61.15 -19.68 18.00
C GLY A 368 61.28 -18.55 19.01
N THR A 369 60.66 -17.42 18.69
CA THR A 369 60.59 -16.24 19.56
C THR A 369 59.14 -15.85 19.74
N ALA A 370 58.72 -15.61 20.98
CA ALA A 370 57.38 -15.12 21.30
C ALA A 370 57.45 -13.77 22.02
N TRP A 371 56.51 -12.88 21.72
CA TRP A 371 56.31 -11.67 22.50
C TRP A 371 55.52 -12.00 23.77
N ALA A 372 56.22 -12.09 24.90
CA ALA A 372 55.65 -12.57 26.16
C ALA A 372 56.30 -11.86 27.35
N GLN A 373 55.67 -11.97 28.52
CA GLN A 373 56.33 -11.71 29.80
C GLN A 373 57.14 -12.95 30.18
N ALA A 374 58.47 -12.84 30.19
CA ALA A 374 59.37 -13.98 30.38
C ALA A 374 59.13 -14.76 31.70
N SER A 375 58.73 -14.08 32.78
CA SER A 375 58.37 -14.73 34.05
C SER A 375 57.11 -15.60 33.93
N ARG A 376 56.03 -15.07 33.32
CA ARG A 376 54.78 -15.82 33.14
C ARG A 376 54.91 -16.95 32.14
N LEU A 377 55.64 -16.74 31.05
CA LEU A 377 55.88 -17.81 30.09
C LEU A 377 56.61 -18.98 30.75
N ARG A 378 57.67 -18.71 31.54
CA ARG A 378 58.35 -19.75 32.33
C ARG A 378 57.41 -20.43 33.32
N GLN A 379 56.53 -19.69 33.97
CA GLN A 379 55.56 -20.25 34.92
C GLN A 379 54.53 -21.17 34.23
N VAL A 380 54.02 -20.79 33.05
CA VAL A 380 53.15 -21.65 32.24
C VAL A 380 53.89 -22.91 31.82
N LEU A 381 55.10 -22.77 31.29
CA LEU A 381 55.94 -23.92 30.89
C LEU A 381 56.22 -24.84 32.09
N LEU A 382 56.57 -24.28 33.24
CA LEU A 382 56.83 -25.03 34.47
C LEU A 382 55.59 -25.79 34.92
N ASN A 383 54.41 -25.16 34.94
CA ASN A 383 53.16 -25.82 35.30
C ASN A 383 52.79 -26.93 34.33
N LEU A 384 52.94 -26.71 33.03
CA LEU A 384 52.65 -27.73 32.01
C LEU A 384 53.59 -28.92 32.11
N VAL A 385 54.90 -28.69 32.20
CA VAL A 385 55.90 -29.76 32.29
C VAL A 385 55.78 -30.52 33.61
N LYS A 386 55.53 -29.81 34.72
CA LYS A 386 55.25 -30.43 36.03
C LYS A 386 54.01 -31.33 35.96
N ASN A 387 52.88 -30.81 35.46
CA ASN A 387 51.65 -31.59 35.32
C ASN A 387 51.84 -32.82 34.41
N ALA A 388 52.61 -32.67 33.33
CA ALA A 388 52.92 -33.76 32.42
C ALA A 388 53.79 -34.83 33.09
N ALA A 389 54.79 -34.43 33.88
CA ALA A 389 55.64 -35.36 34.63
C ALA A 389 54.85 -36.11 35.71
N GLU A 390 54.01 -35.42 36.49
CA GLU A 390 53.14 -36.03 37.50
C GLU A 390 52.12 -37.01 36.88
N ALA A 391 51.61 -36.71 35.69
CA ALA A 391 50.71 -37.62 34.96
C ALA A 391 51.43 -38.84 34.36
N ALA A 392 52.74 -38.75 34.11
CA ALA A 392 53.54 -39.79 33.48
C ALA A 392 54.04 -40.86 34.45
N GLY A 393 53.96 -40.64 35.77
CA GLY A 393 54.34 -41.60 36.81
C GLY A 393 55.26 -40.99 37.85
#